data_AF-A0A955CQD9-F1
#
_entry.id   AF-A0A955CQD9-F1
#
_cell.length_a   1.000
_cell.length_b   1.000
_cell.length_c   1.000
_cell.angle_alpha   90.00
_cell.angle_beta   90.00
_cell.angle_gamma   90.00
#
_symmetry.space_group_name_H-M   'P 1'
#
loop_
_entity.id
_entity.type
_entity.pdbx_description
1 polymer ?
#
loop_
_entity_poly.entity_id
_entity_poly.type
_entity_poly.pdbx_seq_one_letter_code
_entity_poly.pdbx_strand_id
1 'polypeptide(L)'
;MAELIIGISGLLLVALTMLQTARIHRQSTDAQIFLECTARFNALTGFHELLANDRLAEPYQKSPAMDGIVSSYFELLSQEYHLNREKILRDNVWQLWQNDIRMIVDTPLMREAWHQTVHPRYAHHKRFCQYVEGLMTVGG
;
A
#
# COMPACT_ATOMS: atom_id res chain seq x y z
N MET A 1 -30.43 -40.74 22.90
CA MET A 1 -28.94 -40.66 22.82
C MET A 1 -28.49 -40.46 21.38
N ALA A 2 -28.82 -41.37 20.45
CA ALA A 2 -28.39 -41.27 19.04
C ALA A 2 -28.89 -39.99 18.32
N GLU A 3 -30.15 -39.59 18.51
CA GLU A 3 -30.70 -38.39 17.86
C GLU A 3 -30.04 -37.08 18.34
N LEU A 4 -29.68 -37.01 19.63
CA LEU A 4 -28.92 -35.89 20.20
C LEU A 4 -27.51 -35.79 19.60
N ILE A 5 -26.85 -36.94 19.37
CA ILE A 5 -25.52 -36.99 18.76
C ILE A 5 -25.57 -36.52 17.30
N ILE A 6 -26.62 -36.90 16.55
CA ILE A 6 -26.83 -36.45 15.16
C ILE A 6 -27.11 -34.95 15.10
N GLY A 7 -27.94 -34.43 16.02
CA GLY A 7 -28.23 -32.99 16.09
C GLY A 7 -26.97 -32.16 16.39
N ILE A 8 -26.17 -32.60 17.36
CA ILE A 8 -24.94 -31.90 17.76
C ILE A 8 -23.88 -31.96 16.64
N SER A 9 -23.72 -33.11 15.98
CA SER A 9 -22.75 -33.25 14.89
C SER A 9 -23.10 -32.40 13.67
N GLY A 10 -24.39 -32.31 13.31
CA GLY A 10 -24.87 -31.41 12.27
C GLY A 10 -24.60 -29.94 12.60
N LEU A 11 -24.85 -29.52 13.84
CA LEU A 11 -24.62 -28.15 14.30
C LEU A 11 -23.13 -27.78 14.28
N LEU A 12 -22.26 -28.71 14.70
CA LEU A 12 -20.82 -28.54 14.64
C LEU A 12 -20.32 -28.43 13.20
N LEU A 13 -20.86 -29.24 12.28
CA LEU A 13 -20.49 -29.18 10.87
C LEU A 13 -20.86 -27.83 10.25
N VAL A 14 -22.06 -27.32 10.51
CA VAL A 14 -22.50 -26.00 10.04
C VAL A 14 -21.65 -24.88 10.63
N ALA A 15 -21.32 -24.95 11.93
CA ALA A 15 -20.44 -23.97 12.55
C ALA A 15 -19.04 -23.98 11.90
N LEU A 16 -18.48 -25.16 11.62
CA LEU A 16 -17.19 -25.30 10.95
C LEU A 16 -17.20 -24.72 9.53
N THR A 17 -18.24 -24.99 8.74
CA THR A 17 -18.34 -24.45 7.37
C THR A 17 -18.54 -22.94 7.37
N MET A 18 -19.30 -22.38 8.32
CA MET A 18 -19.42 -20.93 8.50
C MET A 18 -18.08 -20.26 8.83
N LEU A 19 -17.29 -20.85 9.73
CA LEU A 19 -15.96 -20.34 10.08
C LEU A 19 -15.00 -20.38 8.88
N GLN A 20 -15.02 -21.46 8.11
CA GLN A 20 -14.23 -21.57 6.88
C GLN A 20 -14.67 -20.54 5.84
N THR A 21 -15.98 -20.38 5.63
CA THR A 21 -16.53 -19.41 4.67
C THR A 21 -16.17 -17.99 5.06
N ALA A 22 -16.27 -17.63 6.35
CA ALA A 22 -15.84 -16.33 6.85
C ALA A 22 -14.35 -16.10 6.63
N ARG A 23 -13.49 -17.11 6.81
CA ARG A 23 -12.06 -17.02 6.54
C ARG A 23 -11.75 -16.80 5.06
N ILE A 24 -12.39 -17.55 4.17
CA ILE A 24 -12.23 -17.42 2.71
C ILE A 24 -12.72 -16.05 2.26
N HIS A 25 -13.88 -15.61 2.73
CA HIS A 25 -14.42 -14.29 2.39
C HIS A 25 -13.47 -13.18 2.82
N ARG A 26 -12.89 -13.26 4.03
CA ARG A 26 -11.88 -12.30 4.48
C ARG A 26 -10.65 -12.30 3.57
N GLN A 27 -10.16 -13.47 3.16
CA GLN A 27 -9.02 -13.58 2.24
C GLN A 27 -9.34 -12.99 0.86
N SER A 28 -10.54 -13.22 0.35
CA SER A 28 -11.01 -12.66 -0.93
C SER A 28 -11.08 -11.13 -0.88
N THR A 29 -11.67 -10.56 0.17
CA THR A 29 -11.77 -9.11 0.35
C THR A 29 -10.39 -8.45 0.37
N ASP A 30 -9.41 -9.05 1.04
CA ASP A 30 -8.05 -8.52 1.04
C ASP A 30 -7.39 -8.55 -0.33
N ALA A 31 -7.56 -9.64 -1.06
CA ALA A 31 -7.01 -9.76 -2.41
C ALA A 31 -7.61 -8.68 -3.31
N GLN A 32 -8.92 -8.41 -3.18
CA GLN A 32 -9.58 -7.33 -3.93
C GLN A 32 -9.02 -5.96 -3.58
N ILE A 33 -8.87 -5.65 -2.29
CA ILE A 33 -8.30 -4.36 -1.87
C ILE A 33 -6.87 -4.21 -2.38
N PHE A 34 -6.03 -5.25 -2.21
CA PHE A 34 -4.67 -5.24 -2.72
C PHE A 34 -4.61 -4.99 -4.23
N LEU A 35 -5.46 -5.68 -5.01
CA LEU A 35 -5.53 -5.52 -6.46
C LEU A 35 -5.98 -4.10 -6.86
N GLU A 36 -6.99 -3.56 -6.20
CA GLU A 36 -7.49 -2.20 -6.45
C GLU A 36 -6.42 -1.15 -6.15
N CYS A 37 -5.82 -1.23 -4.97
CA CYS A 37 -4.71 -0.38 -4.54
C CYS A 37 -3.55 -0.44 -5.55
N THR A 38 -3.14 -1.63 -5.96
CA THR A 38 -2.07 -1.83 -6.96
C THR A 38 -2.46 -1.27 -8.34
N ALA A 39 -3.71 -1.45 -8.76
CA ALA A 39 -4.21 -0.93 -10.03
C ALA A 39 -4.13 0.61 -10.08
N ARG A 40 -4.43 1.29 -8.97
CA ARG A 40 -4.34 2.76 -8.87
C ARG A 40 -2.91 3.28 -9.08
N PHE A 41 -1.92 2.60 -8.53
CA PHE A 41 -0.52 2.96 -8.78
C PHE A 41 -0.08 2.63 -10.20
N ASN A 42 -0.51 1.49 -10.76
CA ASN A 42 -0.21 1.13 -12.15
C ASN A 42 -0.88 2.06 -13.17
N ALA A 43 -1.98 2.71 -12.78
CA ALA A 43 -2.65 3.72 -13.59
C ALA A 43 -1.89 5.07 -13.64
N LEU A 44 -0.82 5.25 -12.86
CA LEU A 44 0.05 6.42 -12.96
C LEU A 44 0.88 6.37 -14.25
N THR A 45 0.33 6.94 -15.33
CA THR A 45 1.01 7.05 -16.62
C THR A 45 2.39 7.70 -16.48
N GLY A 46 3.41 7.07 -17.08
CA GLY A 46 4.79 7.57 -17.07
C GLY A 46 5.58 7.28 -15.79
N PHE A 47 4.97 6.77 -14.72
CA PHE A 47 5.67 6.50 -13.47
C PHE A 47 6.70 5.36 -13.58
N HIS A 48 6.35 4.28 -14.27
CA HIS A 48 7.28 3.15 -14.47
C HIS A 48 8.47 3.54 -15.34
N GLU A 49 8.26 4.36 -16.37
CA GLU A 49 9.32 4.90 -17.22
C GLU A 49 10.23 5.84 -16.42
N LEU A 50 9.62 6.71 -15.61
CA LEU A 50 10.34 7.60 -14.70
C LEU A 50 11.25 6.84 -13.72
N LEU A 51 10.75 5.79 -13.08
CA LEU A 51 11.55 4.95 -12.17
C LEU A 51 12.63 4.15 -12.91
N ALA A 52 12.36 3.70 -14.15
CA ALA A 52 13.35 3.00 -14.96
C ALA A 52 14.53 3.94 -15.31
N ASN A 53 14.24 5.19 -15.67
CA ASN A 53 15.25 6.18 -16.02
C ASN A 53 16.10 6.61 -14.81
N ASP A 54 15.49 6.72 -13.62
CA ASP A 54 16.20 6.95 -12.35
C ASP A 54 17.22 5.84 -12.06
N ARG A 55 16.84 4.57 -12.30
CA ARG A 55 17.74 3.41 -12.12
C ARG A 55 18.88 3.36 -13.13
N LEU A 56 18.71 3.99 -14.30
CA LEU A 56 19.74 4.06 -15.34
C LEU A 56 20.73 5.22 -15.14
N ALA A 57 20.64 5.94 -14.01
CA ALA A 57 21.52 7.04 -13.63
C ALA A 57 21.56 8.19 -14.65
N GLU A 58 20.52 8.33 -15.49
CA GLU A 58 20.37 9.56 -16.26
C GLU A 58 20.08 10.71 -15.28
N PRO A 59 20.81 11.83 -15.38
CA PRO A 59 20.66 12.93 -14.44
C PRO A 59 19.21 13.45 -14.46
N TYR A 60 18.62 13.51 -13.27
CA TYR A 60 17.28 14.06 -13.04
C TYR A 60 17.13 15.43 -13.73
N GLN A 61 16.39 15.46 -14.83
CA GLN A 61 15.99 16.71 -15.47
C GLN A 61 14.63 17.12 -14.94
N LYS A 62 14.63 17.96 -13.90
CA LYS A 62 13.44 18.52 -13.29
C LYS A 62 12.49 19.10 -14.35
N SER A 63 11.37 18.41 -14.57
CA SER A 63 10.31 18.81 -15.49
C SER A 63 9.00 18.93 -14.71
N PRO A 64 8.14 19.92 -15.01
CA PRO A 64 6.81 20.03 -14.41
C PRO A 64 5.97 18.75 -14.54
N ALA A 65 6.16 17.98 -15.61
CA ALA A 65 5.48 16.71 -15.82
C ALA A 65 5.93 15.64 -14.80
N MET A 66 7.22 15.57 -14.49
CA MET A 66 7.77 14.64 -13.50
C MET A 66 7.31 15.01 -12.09
N ASP A 67 7.32 16.31 -11.74
CA ASP A 67 6.81 16.78 -10.46
C ASP A 67 5.34 16.40 -10.27
N GLY A 68 4.54 16.46 -11.34
CA GLY A 68 3.15 16.01 -11.34
C GLY A 68 2.98 14.51 -11.11
N ILE A 69 3.82 13.68 -11.75
CA ILE A 69 3.81 12.22 -11.58
C ILE A 69 4.21 11.84 -10.15
N VAL A 70 5.30 12.41 -9.63
CA VAL A 70 5.76 12.13 -8.26
C VAL A 70 4.77 12.63 -7.22
N SER A 71 4.19 13.82 -7.43
CA SER A 71 3.13 14.33 -6.55
C SER A 71 1.93 13.38 -6.52
N SER A 72 1.49 12.88 -7.68
CA SER A 72 0.39 11.91 -7.78
C SER A 72 0.71 10.61 -7.03
N TYR A 73 1.96 10.13 -7.11
CA TYR A 73 2.40 8.96 -6.35
C TYR A 73 2.27 9.18 -4.83
N PHE A 74 2.79 10.30 -4.31
CA PHE A 74 2.70 10.60 -2.87
C PHE A 74 1.27 10.88 -2.41
N GLU A 75 0.42 11.40 -3.30
CA GLU A 75 -1.00 11.56 -3.01
C GLU A 75 -1.69 10.21 -2.83
N LEU A 76 -1.50 9.27 -3.76
CA LEU A 76 -2.00 7.90 -3.59
C LEU A 76 -1.42 7.26 -2.32
N LEU A 77 -0.11 7.37 -2.10
CA LEU A 77 0.53 6.83 -0.89
C LEU A 77 -0.07 7.41 0.40
N SER A 78 -0.42 8.70 0.40
CA SER A 78 -1.07 9.33 1.56
C SER A 78 -2.43 8.71 1.84
N GLN A 79 -3.25 8.50 0.82
CA GLN A 79 -4.58 7.90 0.97
C GLN A 79 -4.49 6.48 1.53
N GLU A 80 -3.53 5.71 1.04
CA GLU A 80 -3.28 4.34 1.47
C GLU A 80 -2.72 4.24 2.88
N TYR A 81 -1.82 5.16 3.25
CA TYR A 81 -1.37 5.32 4.62
C TYR A 81 -2.55 5.59 5.57
N HIS A 82 -3.53 6.40 5.14
CA HIS A 82 -4.75 6.63 5.89
C HIS A 82 -5.61 5.36 6.02
N LEU A 83 -5.80 4.59 4.95
CA LEU A 83 -6.54 3.31 4.99
C LEU A 83 -5.90 2.30 5.95
N ASN A 84 -4.58 2.20 5.95
CA ASN A 84 -3.86 1.35 6.89
C ASN A 84 -4.03 1.82 8.35
N ARG A 85 -3.92 3.12 8.59
CA ARG A 85 -4.05 3.69 9.95
C ARG A 85 -5.43 3.40 10.56
N GLU A 86 -6.47 3.48 9.74
CA GLU A 86 -7.85 3.18 10.14
C GLU A 86 -8.14 1.67 10.20
N LYS A 87 -7.12 0.80 10.06
CA LYS A 87 -7.23 -0.66 10.11
C LYS A 87 -8.22 -1.26 9.10
N ILE A 88 -8.43 -0.54 7.99
CA ILE A 88 -9.18 -1.04 6.84
C ILE A 88 -8.33 -2.08 6.09
N LEU A 89 -7.03 -1.83 5.99
CA LEU A 89 -6.06 -2.81 5.49
C LEU A 89 -5.63 -3.75 6.61
N ARG A 90 -5.65 -5.06 6.34
CA ARG A 90 -5.04 -6.03 7.25
C ARG A 90 -3.52 -5.86 7.24
N ASP A 91 -2.92 -6.01 8.41
CA ASP A 91 -1.48 -5.74 8.62
C ASP A 91 -0.59 -6.58 7.68
N ASN A 92 -0.98 -7.81 7.34
CA ASN A 92 -0.23 -8.66 6.41
C ASN A 92 -0.23 -8.12 4.96
N VAL A 93 -1.36 -7.57 4.51
CA VAL A 93 -1.45 -6.94 3.18
C VAL A 93 -0.63 -5.66 3.16
N TRP A 94 -0.74 -4.85 4.21
CA TRP A 94 0.05 -3.63 4.34
C TRP A 94 1.56 -3.91 4.36
N GLN A 95 2.01 -4.94 5.07
CA GLN A 95 3.43 -5.31 5.14
C GLN A 95 4.02 -5.69 3.78
N LEU A 96 3.30 -6.50 2.99
CA LEU A 96 3.69 -6.84 1.63
C LEU A 96 3.91 -5.58 0.80
N TRP A 97 2.97 -4.65 0.90
CA TRP A 97 2.97 -3.46 0.07
C TRP A 97 3.96 -2.39 0.53
N GLN A 98 4.18 -2.27 1.84
CA GLN A 98 5.13 -1.35 2.42
C GLN A 98 6.56 -1.62 1.94
N ASN A 99 6.91 -2.87 1.63
CA ASN A 99 8.23 -3.20 1.08
C ASN A 99 8.44 -2.59 -0.31
N ASP A 100 7.42 -2.68 -1.18
CA ASP A 100 7.48 -2.08 -2.51
C ASP A 100 7.49 -0.56 -2.43
N ILE A 101 6.63 0.02 -1.58
CA ILE A 101 6.62 1.46 -1.32
C ILE A 101 8.00 1.91 -0.83
N ARG A 102 8.60 1.20 0.13
CA ARG A 102 9.95 1.51 0.64
C ARG A 102 10.95 1.52 -0.51
N MET A 103 11.01 0.47 -1.32
CA MET A 103 11.94 0.39 -2.45
C MET A 103 11.79 1.55 -3.43
N ILE A 104 10.57 2.05 -3.63
CA ILE A 104 10.27 3.16 -4.53
C ILE A 104 10.63 4.50 -3.89
N VAL A 105 10.14 4.80 -2.68
CA VAL A 105 10.38 6.11 -2.05
C VAL A 105 11.85 6.32 -1.67
N ASP A 106 12.61 5.24 -1.51
CA ASP A 106 14.02 5.27 -1.18
C ASP A 106 14.94 5.52 -2.40
N THR A 107 14.39 5.64 -3.61
CA THR A 107 15.22 5.99 -4.78
C THR A 107 15.67 7.46 -4.75
N PRO A 108 16.83 7.81 -5.36
CA PRO A 108 17.36 9.17 -5.36
C PRO A 108 16.34 10.21 -5.87
N LEU A 109 15.69 9.92 -7.00
CA LEU A 109 14.62 10.74 -7.56
C LEU A 109 13.51 11.03 -6.54
N MET A 110 13.01 9.99 -5.88
CA MET A 110 11.86 10.11 -4.99
C MET A 110 12.21 10.87 -3.71
N ARG A 111 13.42 10.68 -3.18
CA ARG A 111 13.92 11.47 -2.04
C ARG A 111 14.10 12.94 -2.41
N GLU A 112 14.71 13.22 -3.55
CA GLU A 112 14.93 14.59 -4.00
C GLU A 112 13.58 15.32 -4.20
N ALA A 113 12.66 14.70 -4.92
CA ALA A 113 11.32 15.23 -5.13
C ALA A 113 10.56 15.39 -3.80
N TRP A 114 10.67 14.43 -2.88
CA TRP A 114 10.07 14.53 -1.56
C TRP A 114 10.52 15.79 -0.83
N HIS A 115 11.84 16.01 -0.70
CA HIS A 115 12.36 17.15 0.05
C HIS A 115 12.14 18.49 -0.66
N GLN A 116 12.21 18.54 -1.98
CA GLN A 116 12.13 19.79 -2.73
C GLN A 116 10.70 20.26 -2.99
N THR A 117 9.76 19.36 -3.31
CA THR A 117 8.44 19.74 -3.82
C THR A 117 7.29 19.17 -3.02
N VAL A 118 7.38 17.93 -2.54
CA VAL A 118 6.24 17.24 -1.95
C VAL A 118 6.09 17.53 -0.45
N HIS A 119 7.15 17.38 0.34
CA HIS A 119 7.12 17.54 1.80
C HIS A 119 6.48 18.87 2.26
N PRO A 120 6.79 20.03 1.66
CA PRO A 120 6.15 21.30 2.04
C PRO A 120 4.62 21.28 1.91
N ARG A 121 4.07 20.56 0.91
CA ARG A 121 2.63 20.45 0.67
C ARG A 121 1.94 19.63 1.77
N TYR A 122 2.66 18.69 2.38
CA TYR A 122 2.17 17.82 3.45
C TYR A 122 2.57 18.29 4.85
N ALA A 123 3.14 19.49 5.01
CA ALA A 123 3.62 19.99 6.31
C ALA A 123 2.58 19.96 7.44
N HIS A 124 1.28 20.05 7.09
CA HIS A 124 0.17 19.95 8.04
C HIS A 124 -0.16 18.50 8.44
N HIS A 125 0.28 17.50 7.67
CA HIS A 125 0.11 16.07 7.92
C HIS A 125 1.38 15.43 8.53
N LYS A 126 1.80 15.93 9.71
CA LYS A 126 3.06 15.53 10.37
C LYS A 126 3.29 14.02 10.48
N ARG A 127 2.26 13.24 10.80
CA ARG A 127 2.38 11.77 10.93
C ARG A 127 2.69 11.09 9.60
N PHE A 128 2.12 11.59 8.50
CA PHE A 128 2.42 11.09 7.17
C PHE A 128 3.84 11.46 6.75
N CYS A 129 4.28 12.69 7.02
CA CYS A 129 5.67 13.08 6.75
C CYS A 129 6.67 12.19 7.49
N GLN A 130 6.46 11.99 8.80
CA GLN A 130 7.29 11.10 9.61
C GLN A 130 7.28 9.66 9.09
N TYR A 131 6.13 9.19 8.62
CA TYR A 131 6.02 7.87 8.01
C TYR A 131 6.90 7.76 6.76
N VAL A 132 6.79 8.70 5.83
CA VAL A 132 7.58 8.71 4.59
C VAL A 132 9.07 8.82 4.88
N GLU A 133 9.49 9.72 5.77
CA GLU A 133 10.88 9.87 6.18
C GLU A 133 11.43 8.60 6.85
N GLY A 134 10.60 7.92 7.64
CA GLY A 134 10.93 6.62 8.24
C GLY A 134 11.11 5.51 7.21
N LEU A 135 10.46 5.59 6.04
CA LEU A 135 10.72 4.66 4.94
C LEU A 135 12.07 4.93 4.26
N MET A 136 12.50 6.20 4.20
CA MET A 136 13.72 6.62 3.51
C MET A 136 15.00 6.43 4.36
N THR A 137 14.90 6.36 5.68
CA THR A 137 16.09 6.41 6.58
C THR A 137 16.68 5.04 6.93
N VAL A 138 16.03 3.93 6.57
CA VAL A 138 16.43 2.57 6.99
C VAL A 138 17.36 1.89 5.97
N GLY A 139 17.84 2.61 4.95
CA GLY A 139 18.69 2.10 3.87
C GLY A 139 20.13 2.63 3.85
N GLY A 140 20.76 2.83 5.02
CA GLY A 140 22.17 3.19 5.17
C GLY A 140 23.05 2.03 5.60
#